data_AF-A0A9W9JYB6-F1
#
_entry.id   AF-A0A9W9JYB6-F1
#
_cell.length_a   1.000
_cell.length_b   1.000
_cell.length_c   1.000
_cell.angle_alpha   90.00
_cell.angle_beta   90.00
_cell.angle_gamma   90.00
#
_symmetry.space_group_name_H-M   'P 1'
#
loop_
_entity.id
_entity.type
_entity.pdbx_description
1 polymer ?
#
loop_
_entity_poly.entity_id
_entity_poly.type
_entity_poly.pdbx_seq_one_letter_code
_entity_poly.pdbx_strand_id
1 'polypeptide(L)'
;MRLPYVPDPPPTSTPDEARILSSVQARRAPNPLLPLDLALLHSFPVAEGWNSFIGAIRTRTSLSTIVRELAICRVAVINGALFEWDQHAPLLSQGGLSEEALKVVGDAQTDFTDEICRVLSAEQRAVLRYTDAMTKTVTVPDAVFAELRAWFNEQEVVEITATVAAYNCVSRFLVALDVGEKNH
;
A
#
# COMPACT_ATOMS: atom_id res chain seq x y z
N MET A 1 6.42 -4.43 17.08
CA MET A 1 6.88 -3.04 17.02
C MET A 1 8.12 -2.89 17.87
N ARG A 2 9.14 -2.23 17.33
CA ARG A 2 10.45 -2.03 17.97
C ARG A 2 10.47 -0.88 18.99
N LEU A 3 9.39 -0.12 19.06
CA LEU A 3 9.12 0.93 20.05
C LEU A 3 7.75 0.65 20.68
N PRO A 4 7.49 1.07 21.93
CA PRO A 4 6.13 1.12 22.44
C PRO A 4 5.25 2.00 21.54
N TYR A 5 4.01 1.60 21.29
CA TYR A 5 3.03 2.50 20.72
C TYR A 5 2.77 3.67 21.68
N VAL A 6 2.35 4.83 21.14
CA VAL A 6 1.81 5.89 21.99
C VAL A 6 0.54 5.40 22.71
N PRO A 7 0.17 5.99 23.87
CA PRO A 7 -1.12 5.71 24.50
C PRO A 7 -2.30 5.95 23.55
N ASP A 8 -3.44 5.31 23.78
CA ASP A 8 -4.68 5.59 23.04
C ASP A 8 -5.75 6.16 24.00
N PRO A 9 -6.10 7.46 23.91
CA PRO A 9 -5.55 8.45 22.97
C PRO A 9 -4.15 8.96 23.37
N PRO A 10 -3.33 9.39 22.41
CA PRO A 10 -2.01 9.96 22.70
C PRO A 10 -2.15 11.32 23.37
N PRO A 11 -1.23 11.67 24.29
CA PRO A 11 -1.20 13.00 24.87
C PRO A 11 -0.89 14.05 23.80
N THR A 12 -1.48 15.23 23.95
CA THR A 12 -1.21 16.39 23.10
C THR A 12 -0.77 17.56 23.98
N SER A 13 0.20 18.34 23.51
CA SER A 13 0.79 19.47 24.22
C SER A 13 0.42 20.81 23.58
N THR A 14 -0.03 20.80 22.33
CA THR A 14 -0.39 22.01 21.59
C THR A 14 -1.78 21.90 20.93
N PRO A 15 -2.45 23.03 20.63
CA PRO A 15 -3.71 23.00 19.88
C PRO A 15 -3.59 22.35 18.50
N ASP A 16 -2.42 22.43 17.86
CA ASP A 16 -2.19 21.82 16.55
C ASP A 16 -2.10 20.29 16.63
N GLU A 17 -1.40 19.76 17.64
CA GLU A 17 -1.38 18.32 17.91
C GLU A 17 -2.78 17.77 18.23
N ALA A 18 -3.57 18.50 19.01
CA ALA A 18 -4.97 18.14 19.30
C ALA A 18 -5.83 18.12 18.04
N ARG A 19 -5.66 19.09 17.13
CA ARG A 19 -6.33 19.13 15.83
C ARG A 19 -5.93 17.94 14.95
N ILE A 20 -4.64 17.62 14.88
CA ILE A 20 -4.14 16.48 14.09
C ILE A 20 -4.70 15.17 14.66
N LEU A 21 -4.63 14.96 15.98
CA LEU A 21 -5.19 13.77 16.64
C LEU A 21 -6.68 13.59 16.29
N SER A 22 -7.47 14.66 16.42
CA SER A 22 -8.89 14.66 16.11
C SER A 22 -9.16 14.26 14.65
N SER A 23 -8.35 14.75 13.71
CA SER A 23 -8.45 14.36 12.30
C SER A 23 -8.15 12.88 12.07
N VAL A 24 -7.11 12.34 12.74
CA VAL A 24 -6.78 10.90 12.64
C VAL A 24 -7.91 10.03 13.21
N GLN A 25 -8.45 10.39 14.37
CA GLN A 25 -9.58 9.68 15.00
C GLN A 25 -10.84 9.74 14.14
N ALA A 26 -11.17 10.91 13.59
CA ALA A 26 -12.33 11.08 12.71
C ALA A 26 -12.26 10.19 11.46
N ARG A 27 -11.07 9.99 10.89
CA ARG A 27 -10.86 9.09 9.74
C ARG A 27 -11.08 7.61 10.08
N ARG A 28 -10.94 7.22 11.35
CA ARG A 28 -11.10 5.83 11.80
C ARG A 28 -12.49 5.52 12.33
N ALA A 29 -13.19 6.52 12.84
CA ALA A 29 -14.50 6.37 13.46
C ALA A 29 -15.47 5.52 12.61
N PRO A 30 -16.20 4.56 13.23
CA PRO A 30 -16.25 4.29 14.67
C PRO A 30 -15.15 3.35 15.18
N ASN A 31 -14.23 2.91 14.32
CA ASN A 31 -13.15 2.01 14.69
C ASN A 31 -12.04 2.73 15.47
N PRO A 32 -11.31 2.02 16.34
CA PRO A 32 -10.15 2.58 17.05
C PRO A 32 -8.99 2.88 16.10
N LEU A 33 -7.98 3.57 16.64
CA LEU A 33 -6.71 3.78 15.94
C LEU A 33 -6.04 2.43 15.65
N LEU A 34 -5.46 2.31 14.45
CA LEU A 34 -4.66 1.15 14.09
C LEU A 34 -3.25 1.25 14.69
N PRO A 35 -2.52 0.13 14.81
CA PRO A 35 -1.10 0.14 15.17
C PRO A 35 -0.26 1.14 14.36
N LEU A 36 -0.53 1.28 13.06
CA LEU A 36 0.13 2.29 12.21
C LEU A 36 -0.18 3.74 12.65
N ASP A 37 -1.43 4.04 13.02
CA ASP A 37 -1.78 5.39 13.46
C ASP A 37 -1.05 5.71 14.78
N LEU A 38 -1.03 4.76 15.74
CA LEU A 38 -0.32 4.91 17.00
C LEU A 38 1.21 5.01 16.81
N ALA A 39 1.77 4.30 15.83
CA ALA A 39 3.19 4.44 15.49
C ALA A 39 3.52 5.82 14.91
N LEU A 40 2.69 6.33 14.01
CA LEU A 40 2.89 7.65 13.40
C LEU A 40 2.71 8.80 14.40
N LEU A 41 1.80 8.66 15.36
CA LEU A 41 1.48 9.68 16.36
C LEU A 41 2.59 9.90 17.41
N HIS A 42 3.71 9.17 17.35
CA HIS A 42 4.97 9.61 17.96
C HIS A 42 5.47 10.96 17.39
N SER A 43 5.02 11.32 16.18
CA SER A 43 5.30 12.62 15.56
C SER A 43 4.06 13.12 14.81
N PHE A 44 3.35 14.07 15.42
CA PHE A 44 2.14 14.67 14.83
C PHE A 44 2.35 15.25 13.41
N PRO A 45 3.43 15.99 13.10
CA PRO A 45 3.69 16.46 11.74
C PRO A 45 3.86 15.32 10.73
N VAL A 46 4.51 14.22 11.13
CA VAL A 46 4.66 13.04 10.28
C VAL A 46 3.30 12.37 10.07
N ALA A 47 2.49 12.19 11.13
CA ALA A 47 1.17 11.61 11.02
C ALA A 47 0.24 12.42 10.09
N GLU A 48 0.26 13.75 10.17
CA GLU A 48 -0.54 14.62 9.31
C GLU A 48 -0.11 14.51 7.84
N GLY A 49 1.19 14.69 7.55
CA GLY A 49 1.71 14.59 6.19
C GLY A 49 1.48 13.21 5.57
N TRP A 50 1.70 12.15 6.36
CA TRP A 50 1.46 10.76 5.96
C TRP A 50 -0.01 10.54 5.58
N ASN A 51 -0.94 10.97 6.44
CA ASN A 51 -2.37 10.80 6.19
C ASN A 51 -2.86 11.62 5.00
N SER A 52 -2.30 12.81 4.78
CA SER A 52 -2.60 13.63 3.61
C SER A 52 -2.15 12.94 2.31
N PHE A 53 -0.89 12.54 2.24
CA PHE A 53 -0.32 11.95 1.03
C PHE A 53 -0.92 10.57 0.72
N ILE A 54 -0.88 9.63 1.68
CA ILE A 54 -1.42 8.28 1.50
C ILE A 54 -2.96 8.30 1.38
N GLY A 55 -3.63 9.25 2.04
CA GLY A 55 -5.05 9.49 1.85
C GLY A 55 -5.37 9.85 0.39
N ALA A 56 -4.62 10.77 -0.22
CA ALA A 56 -4.82 11.14 -1.62
C ALA A 56 -4.66 9.95 -2.57
N ILE A 57 -3.60 9.14 -2.39
CA ILE A 57 -3.34 7.94 -3.20
C ILE A 57 -4.53 6.96 -3.14
N ARG A 58 -5.10 6.74 -1.95
CA ARG A 58 -6.18 5.76 -1.75
C ARG A 58 -7.56 6.21 -2.19
N THR A 59 -7.86 7.51 -2.11
CA THR A 59 -9.25 7.99 -2.22
C THR A 59 -9.48 9.09 -3.25
N ARG A 60 -8.43 9.65 -3.85
CA ARG A 60 -8.53 10.81 -4.77
C ARG A 60 -7.87 10.59 -6.13
N THR A 61 -7.45 9.37 -6.43
CA THR A 61 -6.92 8.96 -7.75
C THR A 61 -8.03 8.38 -8.62
N SER A 62 -7.79 8.30 -9.93
CA SER A 62 -8.70 7.72 -10.92
C SER A 62 -8.64 6.19 -11.00
N LEU A 63 -7.59 5.58 -10.41
CA LEU A 63 -7.39 4.13 -10.46
C LEU A 63 -8.58 3.34 -9.90
N SER A 64 -8.96 2.31 -10.65
CA SER A 64 -9.91 1.31 -10.17
C SER A 64 -9.38 0.63 -8.89
N THR A 65 -10.30 0.16 -8.04
CA THR A 65 -9.92 -0.54 -6.80
C THR A 65 -8.99 -1.71 -7.08
N ILE A 66 -9.27 -2.51 -8.11
CA ILE A 66 -8.44 -3.68 -8.44
C ILE A 66 -7.01 -3.27 -8.83
N VAL A 67 -6.82 -2.23 -9.66
CA VAL A 67 -5.48 -1.78 -10.07
C VAL A 67 -4.69 -1.23 -8.88
N ARG A 68 -5.33 -0.37 -8.08
CA ARG A 68 -4.70 0.23 -6.90
C ARG A 68 -4.31 -0.83 -5.87
N GLU A 69 -5.26 -1.68 -5.47
CA GLU A 69 -5.02 -2.69 -4.43
C GLU A 69 -4.07 -3.80 -4.90
N LEU A 70 -4.02 -4.09 -6.21
CA LEU A 70 -3.06 -5.04 -6.78
C LEU A 70 -1.62 -4.54 -6.65
N ALA A 71 -1.37 -3.27 -6.98
CA ALA A 71 -0.06 -2.64 -6.80
C ALA A 71 0.34 -2.62 -5.31
N ILE A 72 -0.58 -2.25 -4.43
CA ILE A 72 -0.35 -2.22 -2.97
C ILE A 72 0.01 -3.60 -2.44
N CYS A 73 -0.85 -4.60 -2.70
CA CYS A 73 -0.65 -5.95 -2.20
C CYS A 73 0.64 -6.56 -2.72
N ARG A 74 1.02 -6.28 -3.98
CA ARG A 74 2.27 -6.79 -4.53
C ARG A 74 3.50 -6.16 -3.86
N VAL A 75 3.48 -4.86 -3.55
CA VAL A 75 4.54 -4.23 -2.74
C VAL A 75 4.64 -4.89 -1.36
N ALA A 76 3.50 -5.08 -0.68
CA ALA A 76 3.45 -5.71 0.64
C ALA A 76 4.11 -7.09 0.63
N VAL A 77 3.78 -7.93 -0.35
CA VAL A 77 4.29 -9.30 -0.48
C VAL A 77 5.79 -9.31 -0.77
N ILE A 78 6.27 -8.48 -1.71
CA ILE A 78 7.70 -8.42 -2.06
C ILE A 78 8.54 -7.95 -0.86
N ASN A 79 8.05 -6.96 -0.12
CA ASN A 79 8.78 -6.36 1.00
C ASN A 79 8.55 -7.09 2.34
N GLY A 80 7.71 -8.13 2.38
CA GLY A 80 7.37 -8.86 3.61
C GLY A 80 6.57 -8.03 4.61
N ALA A 81 5.80 -7.04 4.17
CA ALA A 81 4.99 -6.17 5.03
C ALA A 81 3.61 -6.79 5.32
N LEU A 82 3.57 -7.77 6.24
CA LEU A 82 2.34 -8.53 6.52
C LEU A 82 1.21 -7.67 7.11
N PHE A 83 1.54 -6.64 7.87
CA PHE A 83 0.53 -5.67 8.33
C PHE A 83 -0.16 -4.96 7.15
N GLU A 84 0.58 -4.61 6.10
CA GLU A 84 0.02 -3.98 4.90
C GLU A 84 -0.87 -4.97 4.13
N TRP A 85 -0.37 -6.19 3.92
CA TRP A 85 -1.11 -7.27 3.27
C TRP A 85 -2.48 -7.51 3.93
N ASP A 86 -2.51 -7.66 5.25
CA ASP A 86 -3.74 -7.96 5.99
C ASP A 86 -4.80 -6.84 5.89
N GLN A 87 -4.37 -5.59 5.68
CA GLN A 87 -5.28 -4.46 5.49
C GLN A 87 -5.80 -4.37 4.05
N HIS A 88 -5.01 -4.82 3.07
CA HIS A 88 -5.25 -4.53 1.66
C HIS A 88 -5.73 -5.75 0.84
N ALA A 89 -5.33 -6.96 1.18
CA ALA A 89 -5.80 -8.18 0.50
C ALA A 89 -7.34 -8.32 0.52
N PRO A 90 -8.07 -8.00 1.62
CA PRO A 90 -9.53 -8.02 1.60
C PRO A 90 -10.13 -7.01 0.61
N LEU A 91 -9.49 -5.85 0.44
CA LEU A 91 -9.93 -4.82 -0.51
C LEU A 91 -9.67 -5.24 -1.96
N LEU A 92 -8.54 -5.92 -2.21
CA LEU A 92 -8.22 -6.50 -3.51
C LEU A 92 -9.27 -7.56 -3.92
N SER A 93 -9.66 -8.43 -2.99
CA SER A 93 -10.74 -9.41 -3.23
C SER A 93 -12.08 -8.72 -3.50
N GLN A 94 -12.44 -7.69 -2.72
CA GLN A 94 -13.65 -6.89 -2.96
C GLN A 94 -13.63 -6.14 -4.29
N GLY A 95 -12.44 -5.82 -4.80
CA GLY A 95 -12.22 -5.27 -6.14
C GLY A 95 -12.49 -6.26 -7.29
N GLY A 96 -12.80 -7.53 -6.98
CA GLY A 96 -13.18 -8.55 -7.95
C GLY A 96 -12.05 -9.47 -8.42
N LEU A 97 -10.89 -9.46 -7.74
CA LEU A 97 -9.83 -10.43 -8.02
C LEU A 97 -10.25 -11.84 -7.55
N SER A 98 -10.06 -12.86 -8.38
CA SER A 98 -10.40 -14.25 -8.00
C SER A 98 -9.49 -14.77 -6.89
N GLU A 99 -9.94 -15.79 -6.15
CA GLU A 99 -9.12 -16.41 -5.11
C GLU A 99 -7.83 -17.04 -5.67
N GLU A 100 -7.88 -17.62 -6.87
CA GLU A 100 -6.71 -18.19 -7.54
C GLU A 100 -5.70 -17.10 -7.87
N ALA A 101 -6.17 -15.97 -8.40
CA ALA A 101 -5.32 -14.82 -8.69
C ALA A 101 -4.76 -14.19 -7.40
N LEU A 102 -5.53 -14.13 -6.32
CA LEU A 102 -5.06 -13.62 -5.05
C LEU A 102 -3.93 -14.48 -4.46
N LYS A 103 -4.01 -15.81 -4.59
CA LYS A 103 -2.93 -16.73 -4.18
C LYS A 103 -1.64 -16.46 -4.94
N VAL A 104 -1.73 -16.19 -6.24
CA VAL A 104 -0.60 -15.79 -7.09
C VAL A 104 -0.01 -14.45 -6.64
N VAL A 105 -0.85 -13.46 -6.35
CA VAL A 105 -0.37 -12.15 -5.86
C VAL A 105 0.32 -12.30 -4.50
N GLY A 106 -0.19 -13.19 -3.64
CA GLY A 106 0.30 -13.47 -2.30
C GLY A 106 1.63 -14.22 -2.21
N ASP A 107 2.16 -14.72 -3.33
CA ASP A 107 3.45 -15.40 -3.37
C ASP A 107 4.55 -14.48 -3.94
N ALA A 108 5.54 -14.19 -3.09
CA ALA A 108 6.67 -13.31 -3.45
C ALA A 108 7.60 -13.91 -4.51
N GLN A 109 7.60 -15.24 -4.65
CA GLN A 109 8.41 -16.00 -5.61
C GLN A 109 7.66 -16.26 -6.92
N THR A 110 6.43 -15.78 -7.02
CA THR A 110 5.63 -15.88 -8.24
C THR A 110 6.38 -15.28 -9.42
N ASP A 111 6.70 -16.14 -10.39
CA ASP A 111 7.29 -15.81 -11.68
C ASP A 111 6.20 -15.70 -12.75
N PHE A 112 6.30 -14.71 -13.64
CA PHE A 112 5.32 -14.43 -14.68
C PHE A 112 5.31 -15.44 -15.84
N THR A 113 5.02 -16.70 -15.55
CA THR A 113 4.91 -17.84 -16.48
C THR A 113 3.51 -17.95 -17.11
N ASP A 114 3.35 -18.91 -18.05
CA ASP A 114 2.08 -19.19 -18.75
C ASP A 114 0.92 -19.57 -17.81
N GLU A 115 1.21 -20.10 -16.62
CA GLU A 115 0.19 -20.49 -15.64
C GLU A 115 -0.53 -19.26 -15.05
N ILE A 116 0.20 -18.18 -14.81
CA ILE A 116 -0.35 -16.91 -14.33
C ILE A 116 -1.21 -16.24 -15.39
N CYS A 117 -0.90 -16.47 -16.67
CA CYS A 117 -1.68 -15.91 -17.77
C CYS A 117 -3.12 -16.44 -17.81
N ARG A 118 -3.44 -17.52 -17.08
CA ARG A 118 -4.79 -18.09 -16.98
C ARG A 118 -5.63 -17.47 -15.88
N VAL A 119 -5.02 -16.86 -14.86
CA VAL A 119 -5.73 -16.33 -13.68
C VAL A 119 -5.71 -14.81 -13.58
N LEU A 120 -4.73 -14.15 -14.20
CA LEU A 120 -4.65 -12.70 -14.28
C LEU A 120 -4.86 -12.21 -15.70
N SER A 121 -5.58 -11.09 -15.86
CA SER A 121 -5.68 -10.39 -17.16
C SER A 121 -4.34 -9.81 -17.59
N ALA A 122 -4.21 -9.46 -18.87
CA ALA A 122 -3.00 -8.82 -19.39
C ALA A 122 -2.72 -7.47 -18.72
N GLU A 123 -3.78 -6.68 -18.47
CA GLU A 123 -3.71 -5.43 -17.70
C GLU A 123 -3.17 -5.66 -16.28
N GLN A 124 -3.70 -6.66 -15.55
CA GLN A 124 -3.26 -6.96 -14.18
C GLN A 124 -1.80 -7.43 -14.14
N ARG A 125 -1.37 -8.24 -15.12
CA ARG A 125 0.04 -8.66 -15.22
C ARG A 125 0.97 -7.49 -15.50
N ALA A 126 0.56 -6.52 -16.31
CA ALA A 126 1.33 -5.31 -16.56
C ALA A 126 1.56 -4.51 -15.26
N VAL A 127 0.52 -4.36 -14.43
CA VAL A 127 0.62 -3.71 -13.11
C VAL A 127 1.58 -4.45 -12.19
N LEU A 128 1.49 -5.79 -12.11
CA LEU A 128 2.39 -6.59 -11.29
C LEU A 128 3.85 -6.50 -11.77
N ARG A 129 4.12 -6.66 -13.06
CA ARG A 129 5.49 -6.55 -13.62
C ARG A 129 6.09 -5.19 -13.35
N TYR A 130 5.30 -4.13 -13.53
CA TYR A 130 5.72 -2.76 -13.23
C TYR A 130 6.03 -2.58 -11.74
N THR A 131 5.15 -3.10 -10.88
CA THR A 131 5.32 -3.06 -9.42
C THR A 131 6.56 -3.81 -8.97
N ASP A 132 6.81 -5.01 -9.51
CA ASP A 132 8.02 -5.80 -9.25
C ASP A 132 9.28 -5.03 -9.63
N ALA A 133 9.32 -4.45 -10.85
CA ALA A 133 10.49 -3.71 -11.33
C ALA A 133 10.79 -2.49 -10.44
N MET A 134 9.77 -1.67 -10.14
CA MET A 134 9.93 -0.51 -9.26
C MET A 134 10.37 -0.90 -7.84
N THR A 135 9.84 -2.01 -7.31
CA THR A 135 10.09 -2.42 -5.91
C THR A 135 11.44 -3.10 -5.75
N LYS A 136 11.79 -4.04 -6.64
CA LYS A 136 13.00 -4.86 -6.55
C LYS A 136 14.24 -4.15 -7.10
N THR A 137 14.08 -3.35 -8.16
CA THR A 137 15.22 -2.80 -8.92
C THR A 137 15.23 -1.28 -9.06
N VAL A 138 14.15 -0.60 -8.67
CA VAL A 138 13.93 0.87 -8.79
C VAL A 138 13.87 1.36 -10.24
N THR A 139 14.77 0.90 -11.11
CA THR A 139 14.79 1.22 -12.54
C THR A 139 13.84 0.30 -13.27
N VAL A 140 12.77 0.86 -13.85
CA VAL A 140 11.82 0.09 -14.67
C VAL A 140 12.38 -0.05 -16.09
N PRO A 141 12.54 -1.29 -16.63
CA PRO A 141 12.94 -1.48 -18.02
C PRO A 141 11.91 -0.90 -19.00
N ASP A 142 12.37 -0.34 -20.12
CA ASP A 142 11.52 0.28 -21.15
C ASP A 142 10.40 -0.64 -21.64
N ALA A 143 10.69 -1.93 -21.80
CA ALA A 143 9.70 -2.92 -22.21
C ALA A 143 8.54 -3.07 -21.19
N VAL A 144 8.85 -3.02 -19.90
CA VAL A 144 7.85 -3.10 -18.81
C VAL A 144 7.04 -1.82 -18.74
N PHE A 145 7.68 -0.66 -18.92
CA PHE A 145 6.99 0.62 -18.98
C PHE A 145 6.05 0.70 -20.20
N ALA A 146 6.51 0.24 -21.36
CA ALA A 146 5.72 0.19 -22.59
C ALA A 146 4.51 -0.76 -22.45
N GLU A 147 4.67 -1.91 -21.78
CA GLU A 147 3.57 -2.83 -21.47
C GLU A 147 2.51 -2.15 -20.61
N LEU A 148 2.90 -1.41 -19.56
CA LEU A 148 1.95 -0.64 -18.73
C LEU A 148 1.21 0.43 -19.56
N ARG A 149 1.94 1.18 -20.40
CA ARG A 149 1.39 2.23 -21.27
C ARG A 149 0.40 1.72 -22.33
N ALA A 150 0.44 0.43 -22.65
CA ALA A 150 -0.53 -0.16 -23.57
C ALA A 150 -1.95 -0.25 -22.96
N TRP A 151 -2.06 -0.22 -21.63
CA TRP A 151 -3.34 -0.36 -20.91
C TRP A 151 -3.81 0.92 -20.24
N PHE A 152 -2.89 1.80 -19.85
CA PHE A 152 -3.18 2.96 -19.02
C PHE A 152 -2.82 4.28 -19.70
N ASN A 153 -3.66 5.28 -19.48
CA ASN A 153 -3.37 6.64 -19.93
C ASN A 153 -2.27 7.29 -19.06
N GLU A 154 -1.82 8.48 -19.44
CA GLU A 154 -0.69 9.15 -18.76
C GLU A 154 -0.98 9.47 -17.29
N GLN A 155 -2.21 9.89 -16.98
CA GLN A 155 -2.62 10.15 -15.59
C GLN A 155 -2.58 8.86 -14.77
N GLU A 156 -3.15 7.76 -15.28
CA GLU A 156 -3.18 6.47 -14.60
C GLU A 156 -1.77 5.91 -14.40
N VAL A 157 -0.87 6.06 -15.37
CA VAL A 157 0.54 5.65 -15.22
C VAL A 157 1.22 6.43 -14.09
N VAL A 158 1.00 7.73 -13.99
CA VAL A 158 1.52 8.55 -12.88
C VAL A 158 0.92 8.09 -11.54
N GLU A 159 -0.38 7.83 -11.49
CA GLU A 159 -1.07 7.38 -10.27
C GLU A 159 -0.61 5.97 -9.82
N ILE A 160 -0.40 5.04 -10.76
CA ILE A 160 0.15 3.69 -10.47
C ILE A 160 1.57 3.84 -9.92
N THR A 161 2.40 4.64 -10.57
CA THR A 161 3.78 4.91 -10.13
C THR A 161 3.82 5.52 -8.73
N ALA A 162 2.97 6.51 -8.48
CA ALA A 162 2.85 7.14 -7.16
C ALA A 162 2.33 6.16 -6.11
N THR A 163 1.39 5.27 -6.46
CA THR A 163 0.89 4.22 -5.57
C THR A 163 2.02 3.24 -5.19
N VAL A 164 2.76 2.72 -6.17
CA VAL A 164 3.88 1.80 -5.91
C VAL A 164 4.97 2.48 -5.08
N ALA A 165 5.31 3.73 -5.37
CA ALA A 165 6.30 4.49 -4.60
C ALA A 165 5.83 4.77 -3.15
N ALA A 166 4.58 5.20 -2.98
CA ALA A 166 3.98 5.46 -1.68
C ALA A 166 3.96 4.20 -0.81
N TYR A 167 3.58 3.06 -1.37
CA TYR A 167 3.54 1.81 -0.63
C TYR A 167 4.91 1.18 -0.40
N ASN A 168 5.89 1.51 -1.24
CA ASN A 168 7.30 1.25 -0.95
C ASN A 168 7.78 2.07 0.28
N CYS A 169 7.29 3.29 0.47
CA CYS A 169 7.52 4.05 1.70
C CYS A 169 6.79 3.43 2.91
N VAL A 170 5.51 3.07 2.75
CA VAL A 170 4.68 2.45 3.81
C VAL A 170 5.30 1.14 4.29
N SER A 171 5.55 0.19 3.40
CA SER A 171 6.16 -1.11 3.73
C SER A 171 7.51 -0.96 4.43
N ARG A 172 8.38 -0.04 4.00
CA ARG A 172 9.67 0.22 4.68
C ARG A 172 9.47 0.73 6.10
N PHE A 173 8.50 1.60 6.35
CA PHE A 173 8.16 2.07 7.69
C PHE A 173 7.61 0.92 8.55
N LEU A 174 6.65 0.16 8.02
CA LEU A 174 6.01 -0.95 8.72
C LEU A 174 7.01 -2.03 9.11
N VAL A 175 7.86 -2.45 8.18
CA VAL A 175 8.84 -3.53 8.40
C VAL A 175 9.97 -3.05 9.30
N ALA A 176 10.53 -1.85 9.07
CA ALA A 176 11.68 -1.37 9.86
C ALA A 176 11.34 -1.20 11.35
N LEU A 177 10.10 -0.76 11.64
CA LEU A 177 9.60 -0.58 12.99
C LEU A 177 8.82 -1.79 13.51
N ASP A 178 8.59 -2.81 12.68
CA ASP A 178 7.78 -3.98 13.02
C ASP A 178 6.34 -3.62 13.48
N VAL A 179 5.69 -2.71 12.76
CA VAL A 179 4.32 -2.28 13.07
C VAL A 179 3.37 -3.48 12.99
N GLY A 180 2.54 -3.64 14.02
CA GLY A 180 1.60 -4.75 14.20
C GLY A 180 2.23 -6.05 14.67
N GLU A 181 3.55 -6.10 14.92
CA GLU A 181 4.24 -7.30 15.41
C GLU A 181 4.08 -8.50 14.47
N LYS A 182 3.94 -8.23 13.16
CA LYS A 182 3.61 -9.24 12.15
C LYS A 182 4.81 -9.68 11.31
N ASN A 183 5.95 -9.01 11.38
CA ASN A 183 7.04 -9.22 10.42
C ASN A 183 8.13 -10.17 10.96
N HIS A 184 7.71 -11.29 11.56
CA HIS A 184 8.58 -12.30 12.19
C HIS A 184 8.58 -13.62 11.44
#